data_AF-Q3BH76-F1
#
_entry.id   AF-Q3BH76-F1
#
_cell.length_a   1.000
_cell.length_b   1.000
_cell.length_c   1.000
_cell.angle_alpha   90.00
_cell.angle_beta   90.00
_cell.angle_gamma   90.00
#
_symmetry.space_group_name_H-M   'P 1'
#
loop_
_entity.id
_entity.type
_entity.pdbx_description
1 polymer ?
#
loop_
_entity_poly.entity_id
_entity_poly.type
_entity_poly.pdbx_seq_one_letter_code
_entity_poly.pdbx_strand_id
1 'polypeptide(L)'
;DIGDIVRGKDLYLGYNETDREKKRKLQQNLKEIFAKIYGKLKDAQKHYENDTTNYYQLREDWWNINRKKVWDAITCGVSGSYYFRTTCSEGTNPTDDKCQCIDQTVPTYFDYVPQYLR
;
A
#
# COMPACT_ATOMS: atom_id res chain seq x y z
N ASP A 1 -4.02 3.48 5.17
CA ASP A 1 -3.22 2.79 6.22
C ASP A 1 -2.48 1.54 5.76
N ILE A 2 -3.13 0.57 5.11
CA ILE A 2 -2.44 -0.68 4.66
C ILE A 2 -1.15 -0.36 3.88
N GLY A 3 -1.20 0.62 2.96
CA GLY A 3 -0.02 1.06 2.22
C GLY A 3 1.12 1.55 3.11
N ASP A 4 0.83 2.27 4.20
CA ASP A 4 1.87 2.72 5.14
C ASP A 4 2.45 1.58 5.96
N ILE A 5 1.62 0.59 6.35
CA ILE A 5 2.10 -0.62 7.03
C ILE A 5 3.06 -1.37 6.11
N VAL A 6 2.65 -1.58 4.85
CA VAL A 6 3.44 -2.27 3.81
C VAL A 6 4.71 -1.51 3.46
N ARG A 7 4.72 -0.17 3.53
CA ARG A 7 5.90 0.66 3.22
C ARG A 7 6.77 1.00 4.43
N GLY A 8 6.31 0.67 5.64
CA GLY A 8 7.03 0.99 6.89
C GLY A 8 6.88 2.45 7.34
N LYS A 9 5.83 3.14 6.88
CA LYS A 9 5.50 4.53 7.19
C LYS A 9 4.40 4.69 8.25
N ASP A 10 3.85 3.58 8.74
CA ASP A 10 2.75 3.59 9.71
C ASP A 10 3.21 4.09 11.09
N LEU A 11 2.55 5.14 11.58
CA LEU A 11 2.83 5.88 12.83
C LEU A 11 2.14 5.28 14.06
N TYR A 12 1.23 4.31 13.90
CA TYR A 12 0.49 3.74 15.04
C TYR A 12 1.42 3.04 16.04
N LEU A 13 1.60 3.57 17.25
CA LEU A 13 2.56 2.99 18.20
C LEU A 13 2.03 1.79 18.99
N GLY A 14 0.73 1.47 18.94
CA GLY A 14 0.11 0.48 19.82
C GLY A 14 -0.44 1.11 21.11
N TYR A 15 -1.66 0.73 21.51
CA TYR A 15 -2.30 1.28 22.71
C TYR A 15 -1.73 0.68 24.01
N ASN A 16 -1.27 -0.57 23.95
CA ASN A 16 -0.71 -1.31 25.05
C ASN A 16 0.50 -2.16 24.59
N GLU A 17 1.12 -2.88 25.52
CA GLU A 17 2.28 -3.74 25.25
C GLU A 17 1.98 -4.83 24.21
N THR A 18 0.80 -5.45 24.28
CA THR A 18 0.36 -6.48 23.33
C THR A 18 0.28 -5.95 21.90
N ASP A 19 -0.27 -4.74 21.70
CA ASP A 19 -0.36 -4.12 20.38
C ASP A 19 1.03 -3.76 19.83
N ARG A 20 1.91 -3.25 20.69
CA ARG A 20 3.32 -2.95 20.35
C ARG A 20 4.06 -4.20 19.90
N GLU A 21 3.88 -5.32 20.61
CA GLU A 21 4.51 -6.59 20.26
C GLU A 21 3.98 -7.13 18.93
N LYS A 22 2.65 -7.10 18.72
CA LYS A 22 2.03 -7.50 17.45
C LYS A 22 2.54 -6.65 16.28
N LYS A 23 2.63 -5.32 16.45
CA LYS A 23 3.18 -4.43 15.43
C LYS A 23 4.64 -4.74 15.13
N ARG A 24 5.46 -4.97 16.17
CA ARG A 24 6.87 -5.36 16.00
C ARG A 24 6.99 -6.66 15.22
N LYS A 25 6.20 -7.68 15.56
CA LYS A 25 6.17 -8.96 14.84
C LYS A 25 5.73 -8.79 13.39
N LEU A 26 4.70 -7.99 13.13
CA LEU A 26 4.24 -7.69 11.77
C LEU A 26 5.33 -7.01 10.93
N GLN A 27 5.99 -5.98 11.47
CA GLN A 27 7.06 -5.27 10.76
C GLN A 27 8.29 -6.16 10.55
N GLN A 28 8.63 -7.03 11.50
CA GLN A 28 9.68 -8.02 11.36
C GLN A 28 9.38 -9.00 10.21
N ASN A 29 8.16 -9.55 10.16
CA ASN A 29 7.73 -10.44 9.09
C ASN A 29 7.79 -9.76 7.72
N LEU A 30 7.37 -8.49 7.63
CA LEU A 30 7.46 -7.72 6.39
C LEU A 30 8.92 -7.55 5.96
N LYS A 31 9.83 -7.19 6.88
CA LYS A 31 11.27 -7.11 6.56
C LYS A 31 11.82 -8.43 6.04
N GLU A 32 11.46 -9.56 6.65
CA GLU A 32 11.90 -10.89 6.19
C GLU A 32 11.35 -11.25 4.80
N ILE A 33 10.11 -10.88 4.50
CA ILE A 33 9.52 -11.05 3.17
C ILE A 33 10.28 -10.22 2.15
N PHE A 34 10.54 -8.94 2.44
CA PHE A 34 11.25 -8.05 1.53
C PHE A 34 12.73 -8.42 1.36
N ALA A 35 13.38 -8.99 2.38
CA ALA A 35 14.71 -9.57 2.26
C ALA A 35 14.73 -10.73 1.25
N LYS A 36 13.73 -11.62 1.31
CA LYS A 36 13.56 -12.72 0.34
C LYS A 36 13.23 -12.22 -1.06
N ILE A 37 12.48 -11.14 -1.20
CA ILE A 37 12.20 -10.51 -2.51
C ILE A 37 13.49 -9.90 -3.07
N TYR A 38 14.21 -9.13 -2.27
CA TYR A 38 15.48 -8.49 -2.64
C TYR A 38 16.51 -9.50 -3.14
N GLY A 39 16.68 -10.63 -2.44
CA GLY A 39 17.59 -11.70 -2.87
C GLY A 39 17.20 -12.41 -4.18
N LYS A 40 16.00 -12.15 -4.73
CA LYS A 40 15.54 -12.68 -6.02
C LYS A 40 15.63 -11.66 -7.16
N LEU A 41 16.03 -10.42 -6.90
CA LEU A 41 16.01 -9.32 -7.89
C LEU A 41 17.11 -9.41 -8.96
N LYS A 42 18.05 -10.37 -8.88
CA LYS A 42 19.19 -10.49 -9.82
C LYS A 42 19.89 -9.12 -9.98
N ASP A 43 20.06 -8.62 -11.20
CA ASP A 43 20.75 -7.36 -11.49
C ASP A 43 20.01 -6.12 -10.94
N ALA A 44 18.68 -6.18 -10.80
CA ALA A 44 17.89 -5.08 -10.24
C ALA A 44 18.17 -4.85 -8.75
N GLN A 45 18.83 -5.81 -8.07
CA GLN A 45 19.24 -5.66 -6.69
C GLN A 45 20.15 -4.43 -6.48
N LYS A 46 21.01 -4.13 -7.46
CA LYS A 46 21.92 -2.97 -7.43
C LYS A 46 21.17 -1.63 -7.30
N HIS A 47 19.96 -1.54 -7.84
CA HIS A 47 19.13 -0.33 -7.71
C HIS A 47 18.75 -0.03 -6.24
N TYR A 48 18.64 -1.08 -5.42
CA TYR A 48 18.18 -1.00 -4.03
C TYR A 48 19.32 -1.21 -3.00
N GLU A 49 20.58 -1.18 -3.43
CA GLU A 49 21.73 -1.54 -2.58
C GLU A 49 21.98 -0.57 -1.41
N ASN A 50 21.44 0.66 -1.51
CA ASN A 50 21.58 1.69 -0.48
C ASN A 50 20.61 1.51 0.71
N ASP A 51 19.65 0.58 0.62
CA ASP A 51 18.76 0.24 1.74
C ASP A 51 18.47 -1.27 1.80
N THR A 52 19.40 -1.99 2.44
CA THR A 52 19.30 -3.45 2.63
C THR A 52 18.80 -3.85 4.01
N THR A 53 18.47 -2.88 4.88
CA THR A 53 18.03 -3.16 6.26
C THR A 53 16.51 -3.08 6.37
N ASN A 54 15.90 -2.08 5.74
CA ASN A 54 14.46 -1.86 5.83
C ASN A 54 13.77 -1.97 4.46
N TYR A 55 14.53 -1.88 3.37
CA TYR A 55 14.07 -2.01 2.00
C TYR A 55 13.00 -0.97 1.63
N TYR A 56 13.02 0.22 2.21
CA TYR A 56 12.01 1.25 2.02
C TYR A 56 11.79 1.57 0.54
N GLN A 57 12.84 1.77 -0.26
CA GLN A 57 12.70 2.02 -1.70
C GLN A 57 12.01 0.85 -2.42
N LEU A 58 12.44 -0.38 -2.15
CA LEU A 58 11.81 -1.58 -2.72
C LEU A 58 10.35 -1.75 -2.28
N ARG A 59 10.02 -1.40 -1.02
CA ARG A 59 8.66 -1.47 -0.47
C ARG A 59 7.74 -0.41 -1.10
N GLU A 60 8.25 0.79 -1.35
CA GLU A 60 7.54 1.86 -2.07
C GLU A 60 7.21 1.43 -3.50
N ASP A 61 8.21 0.93 -4.25
CA ASP A 61 8.02 0.48 -5.62
C ASP A 61 7.07 -0.71 -5.71
N TRP A 62 7.20 -1.66 -4.78
CA TRP A 62 6.29 -2.79 -4.69
C TRP A 62 4.85 -2.32 -4.46
N TRP A 63 4.63 -1.36 -3.56
CA TRP A 63 3.30 -0.80 -3.34
C TRP A 63 2.77 -0.09 -4.59
N ASN A 64 3.60 0.74 -5.24
CA ASN A 64 3.22 1.47 -6.45
C ASN A 64 2.74 0.53 -7.57
N ILE A 65 3.41 -0.60 -7.76
CA ILE A 65 3.04 -1.60 -8.78
C ILE A 65 1.81 -2.42 -8.38
N ASN A 66 1.64 -2.74 -7.10
CA ASN A 66 0.61 -3.68 -6.64
C ASN A 66 -0.65 -3.01 -6.06
N ARG A 67 -0.66 -1.70 -5.82
CA ARG A 67 -1.79 -0.98 -5.20
C ARG A 67 -3.11 -1.17 -5.93
N LYS A 68 -3.09 -1.31 -7.26
CA LYS A 68 -4.29 -1.62 -8.07
C LYS A 68 -4.92 -2.95 -7.65
N LYS A 69 -4.12 -4.02 -7.61
CA LYS A 69 -4.59 -5.35 -7.19
C LYS A 69 -5.07 -5.36 -5.73
N VAL A 70 -4.42 -4.57 -4.87
CA VAL A 70 -4.86 -4.42 -3.47
C VAL A 70 -6.21 -3.70 -3.41
N TRP A 71 -6.42 -2.65 -4.20
CA TRP A 71 -7.71 -1.97 -4.31
C TRP A 71 -8.81 -2.92 -4.79
N ASP A 72 -8.54 -3.69 -5.85
CA ASP A 72 -9.47 -4.69 -6.38
C ASP A 72 -9.90 -5.71 -5.32
N ALA A 73 -8.96 -6.15 -4.48
CA ALA A 73 -9.26 -7.06 -3.37
C ALA A 73 -10.10 -6.38 -2.27
N ILE A 74 -9.79 -5.12 -1.91
CA ILE A 74 -10.53 -4.36 -0.90
C ILE A 74 -11.98 -4.14 -1.33
N THR A 75 -12.21 -3.83 -2.61
CA THR A 75 -13.55 -3.52 -3.12
C THR A 75 -14.31 -4.73 -3.67
N CYS A 76 -13.73 -5.93 -3.62
CA CYS A 76 -14.31 -7.15 -4.20
C CYS A 76 -15.74 -7.44 -3.73
N GLY A 77 -16.07 -7.13 -2.47
CA GLY A 77 -17.38 -7.38 -1.86
C GLY A 77 -18.31 -6.17 -1.81
N VAL A 78 -17.91 -5.04 -2.39
CA VAL A 78 -18.73 -3.81 -2.39
C VAL A 78 -19.80 -3.92 -3.48
N SER A 79 -21.00 -3.39 -3.22
CA SER A 79 -22.09 -3.35 -4.21
C SER A 79 -22.93 -2.08 -4.07
N GLY A 80 -23.38 -1.51 -5.19
CA GLY A 80 -24.20 -0.31 -5.25
C GLY A 80 -23.54 0.94 -4.67
N SER A 81 -22.21 0.96 -4.58
CA SER A 81 -21.46 2.04 -3.93
C SER A 81 -20.37 2.60 -4.84
N TYR A 82 -20.17 3.91 -4.76
CA TYR A 82 -19.16 4.65 -5.50
C TYR A 82 -18.24 5.43 -4.55
N TYR A 83 -17.02 5.72 -5.00
CA TYR A 83 -16.11 6.62 -4.34
C TYR A 83 -16.62 8.06 -4.46
N PHE A 84 -16.73 8.76 -3.34
CA PHE A 84 -17.42 10.04 -3.24
C PHE A 84 -16.83 11.18 -4.09
N ARG A 85 -15.59 11.07 -4.58
CA ARG A 85 -14.97 12.07 -5.47
C ARG A 85 -15.09 11.64 -6.93
N THR A 86 -15.45 12.58 -7.79
CA THR A 86 -15.36 12.42 -9.25
C THR A 86 -13.88 12.36 -9.65
N THR A 87 -13.42 11.17 -10.00
CA THR A 87 -11.99 10.86 -10.19
C THR A 87 -11.72 10.02 -11.44
N CYS A 88 -12.76 9.41 -12.01
CA CYS A 88 -12.67 8.68 -13.26
C CYS A 88 -12.72 9.65 -14.45
N SER A 89 -12.17 9.22 -15.60
CA SER A 89 -12.17 10.02 -16.84
C SER A 89 -11.61 11.43 -16.61
N GLU A 90 -10.41 11.53 -16.03
CA GLU A 90 -9.77 12.82 -15.70
C GLU A 90 -10.59 13.69 -14.73
N GLY A 91 -11.35 13.06 -13.84
CA GLY A 91 -12.14 13.75 -12.81
C GLY A 91 -13.52 14.21 -13.28
N THR A 92 -13.93 13.85 -14.51
CA THR A 92 -15.25 14.20 -15.05
C THR A 92 -16.35 13.24 -14.61
N ASN A 93 -15.99 12.01 -14.23
CA ASN A 93 -16.95 10.96 -13.88
C ASN A 93 -16.74 10.43 -12.45
N PRO A 94 -17.83 10.04 -11.76
CA PRO A 94 -17.73 9.24 -10.54
C PRO A 94 -17.22 7.84 -10.87
N THR A 95 -16.85 7.09 -9.83
CA THR A 95 -16.67 5.64 -10.00
C THR A 95 -18.02 4.99 -10.22
N ASP A 96 -18.00 3.82 -10.85
CA ASP A 96 -19.15 2.94 -10.94
C ASP A 96 -19.23 2.05 -9.68
N ASP A 97 -20.01 0.98 -9.75
CA ASP A 97 -20.11 -0.06 -8.73
C ASP A 97 -18.73 -0.54 -8.24
N LYS A 98 -18.68 -1.06 -7.02
CA LYS A 98 -17.45 -1.48 -6.32
C LYS A 98 -16.45 -0.33 -6.12
N CYS A 99 -16.88 0.93 -6.15
CA CYS A 99 -15.96 2.06 -6.01
C CYS A 99 -14.79 2.01 -7.02
N GLN A 100 -15.05 1.60 -8.27
CA GLN A 100 -14.02 1.46 -9.31
C GLN A 100 -14.33 2.28 -10.56
N CYS A 101 -13.28 2.78 -11.20
CA CYS A 101 -13.38 3.27 -12.57
C CYS A 101 -13.44 2.08 -13.55
N ILE A 102 -13.99 2.28 -14.75
CA ILE A 102 -14.11 1.24 -15.78
C ILE A 102 -12.73 0.67 -16.19
N ASP A 103 -11.70 1.51 -16.21
CA ASP A 103 -10.30 1.14 -16.48
C ASP A 103 -9.60 0.48 -15.26
N GLN A 104 -10.34 0.28 -14.16
CA GLN A 104 -9.88 -0.21 -12.87
C GLN A 104 -8.75 0.65 -12.28
N THR A 105 -8.69 1.93 -12.64
CA THR A 105 -7.78 2.88 -11.98
C THR A 105 -8.23 3.06 -10.52
N VAL A 106 -7.27 3.11 -9.60
CA VAL A 106 -7.53 3.36 -8.18
C VAL A 106 -8.02 4.82 -8.06
N PRO A 107 -9.26 5.06 -7.60
CA PRO A 107 -9.87 6.40 -7.62
C PRO A 107 -9.34 7.32 -6.51
N THR A 108 -8.41 6.85 -5.67
CA THR A 108 -7.88 7.59 -4.54
C THR A 108 -6.36 7.65 -4.54
N TYR A 109 -5.82 8.72 -3.95
CA TYR A 109 -4.40 8.92 -3.70
C TYR A 109 -4.11 9.07 -2.21
N PHE A 110 -5.02 8.66 -1.32
CA PHE A 110 -4.80 8.77 0.13
C PHE A 110 -3.56 8.00 0.58
N ASP A 111 -3.17 6.94 -0.10
CA ASP A 111 -1.90 6.25 0.12
C ASP A 111 -0.66 7.07 -0.27
N TYR A 112 -0.78 8.25 -0.89
CA TYR A 112 0.32 9.20 -1.08
C TYR A 112 0.19 10.45 -0.21
N VAL A 113 -0.82 10.51 0.67
CA VAL A 113 -0.98 11.58 1.66
C VAL A 113 -0.31 11.13 2.97
N PRO A 114 0.55 11.96 3.61
CA PRO A 114 1.13 11.66 4.92
C PRO A 114 0.06 11.23 5.94
N GLN A 115 0.29 10.17 6.71
CA GLN A 115 -0.72 9.58 7.60
C GLN A 115 -1.36 10.58 8.55
N TYR A 116 -0.58 11.52 9.07
CA TYR A 116 -1.06 12.55 9.98
C TYR A 116 -2.14 13.46 9.36
N LEU A 117 -2.14 13.63 8.03
CA LEU A 117 -3.05 14.51 7.31
C LEU A 117 -4.25 13.78 6.68
N ARG A 118 -4.35 12.46 6.85
CA ARG A 118 -5.40 11.65 6.23
C ARG A 118 -6.74 11.72 6.94
#